data_AF-A0A059UI30-F1
#
_entry.id   AF-A0A059UI30-F1
#
_cell.length_a   1.000
_cell.length_b   1.000
_cell.length_c   1.000
_cell.angle_alpha   90.00
_cell.angle_beta   90.00
_cell.angle_gamma   90.00
#
_symmetry.space_group_name_H-M   'P 1'
#
loop_
_entity.id
_entity.type
_entity.pdbx_description
1 polymer ?
#
loop_
_entity_poly.entity_id
_entity_poly.type
_entity_poly.pdbx_seq_one_letter_code
_entity_poly.pdbx_strand_id
1 'polypeptide(L)'
;MQRNLVVLLFLGMVALSSCGLREKHFQKLVKYAVPEGTLRTIIQTAVHKLGKTQFGCPAYQGYCDDHCQDIKKQEGFCHGFKCKCGIPMGF
;
A
#
# COMPACT_ATOMS: atom_id res chain seq x y z
N MET A 1 7.59 -8.87 26.21
CA MET A 1 6.37 -8.25 25.64
C MET A 1 5.26 -9.30 25.64
N GLN A 2 4.10 -8.99 26.22
CA GLN A 2 2.99 -9.94 26.31
C GLN A 2 2.49 -10.30 24.90
N ARG A 3 2.29 -11.59 24.62
CA ARG A 3 1.94 -12.13 23.28
C ARG A 3 0.78 -11.38 22.61
N ASN A 4 -0.22 -11.02 23.41
CA ASN A 4 -1.42 -10.28 22.96
C ASN A 4 -1.07 -8.87 22.45
N LEU A 5 -0.08 -8.22 23.05
CA LEU A 5 0.35 -6.87 22.68
C LEU A 5 1.04 -6.87 21.31
N VAL A 6 1.81 -7.91 21.01
CA VAL A 6 2.42 -8.12 19.69
C VAL A 6 1.35 -8.32 18.62
N VAL A 7 0.35 -9.16 18.90
CA VAL A 7 -0.78 -9.41 17.96
C VAL A 7 -1.58 -8.13 17.70
N LEU A 8 -1.87 -7.33 18.73
CA LEU A 8 -2.56 -6.05 18.59
C LEU A 8 -1.74 -5.04 17.77
N LEU A 9 -0.41 -5.00 17.95
CA LEU A 9 0.47 -4.17 17.13
C LEU A 9 0.45 -4.62 15.66
N PHE A 10 0.44 -5.93 15.39
CA PHE A 10 0.31 -6.44 14.02
C PHE A 10 -1.03 -6.09 13.39
N LEU A 11 -2.14 -6.31 14.10
CA LEU A 11 -3.48 -5.95 13.61
C LEU A 11 -3.61 -4.44 13.38
N GLY A 12 -3.09 -3.62 14.30
CA GLY A 12 -3.03 -2.17 14.16
C GLY A 12 -2.19 -1.77 12.95
N MET A 13 -1.06 -2.44 12.72
CA MET A 13 -0.24 -2.20 11.53
C MET A 13 -0.98 -2.52 10.24
N VAL A 14 -1.71 -3.65 10.20
CA VAL A 14 -2.51 -4.08 9.04
C VAL A 14 -3.65 -3.09 8.77
N ALA A 15 -4.43 -2.76 9.79
CA ALA A 15 -5.53 -1.80 9.67
C ALA A 15 -5.05 -0.41 9.22
N LEU A 16 -3.90 0.04 9.75
CA LEU A 16 -3.29 1.32 9.36
C LEU A 16 -2.68 1.28 7.94
N SER A 17 -2.19 0.13 7.47
CA SER A 17 -1.76 0.01 6.06
C SER A 17 -2.93 0.06 5.08
N SER A 18 -4.11 -0.41 5.47
CA SER A 18 -5.31 -0.35 4.62
C SER A 18 -5.91 1.05 4.51
N CYS A 19 -5.69 1.90 5.52
CA CYS A 19 -6.16 3.28 5.54
C CYS A 19 -5.08 4.22 5.00
N GLY A 20 -5.35 4.90 3.87
CA GLY A 20 -4.44 5.89 3.25
C GLY A 20 -3.95 7.04 4.16
N LEU A 21 -4.46 7.14 5.39
CA LEU A 21 -3.92 7.98 6.46
C LEU A 21 -2.42 7.73 6.72
N ARG A 22 -1.92 6.48 6.60
CA ARG A 22 -0.53 6.18 6.95
C ARG A 22 0.49 6.88 6.05
N GLU A 23 0.25 6.99 4.74
CA GLU A 23 1.24 7.61 3.83
C GLU A 23 1.52 9.05 4.23
N LYS A 24 0.48 9.87 4.44
CA LYS A 24 0.64 11.29 4.79
C LYS A 24 1.32 11.50 6.15
N HIS A 25 0.93 10.72 7.15
CA HIS A 25 1.54 10.81 8.48
C HIS A 25 2.97 10.31 8.50
N PHE A 26 3.27 9.20 7.82
CA PHE A 26 4.63 8.67 7.72
C PHE A 26 5.53 9.59 6.93
N GLN A 27 5.06 10.15 5.81
CA GLN A 27 5.81 11.16 5.06
C GLN A 27 6.13 12.39 5.92
N LYS A 28 5.17 12.85 6.73
CA LYS A 28 5.40 13.96 7.66
C LYS A 28 6.46 13.60 8.69
N LEU A 29 6.41 12.40 9.27
CA LEU A 29 7.41 11.91 10.23
C LEU A 29 8.81 11.82 9.61
N VAL A 30 8.92 11.26 8.40
CA VAL A 30 10.21 11.18 7.67
C VAL A 30 10.80 12.56 7.42
N LYS A 31 9.96 13.58 7.12
CA LYS A 31 10.44 14.96 6.94
C LYS A 31 11.09 15.55 8.21
N TYR A 32 10.60 15.19 9.40
CA TYR A 32 11.14 15.68 10.67
C TYR A 32 12.31 14.83 11.19
N ALA A 33 12.26 13.51 10.98
CA ALA A 33 13.23 12.58 11.56
C ALA A 33 14.49 12.40 10.69
N VAL A 34 14.40 12.63 9.38
CA VAL A 34 15.52 12.42 8.45
C VAL A 34 15.91 13.77 7.82
N PRO A 35 17.18 14.20 7.95
CA PRO A 35 17.64 15.42 7.32
C PRO A 35 17.48 15.35 5.80
N GLU A 36 17.37 16.52 5.17
CA GLU A 36 17.23 16.61 3.72
C GLU A 36 18.46 16.05 2.99
N GLY A 37 18.22 15.18 2.00
CA GLY A 37 19.28 14.49 1.27
C GLY A 37 18.77 13.22 0.57
N THR A 38 19.68 12.51 -0.10
CA THR A 38 19.37 11.32 -0.90
C THR A 38 18.64 10.23 -0.10
N LEU A 39 19.05 10.00 1.15
CA LEU A 39 18.41 9.02 2.03
C LEU A 39 16.93 9.32 2.27
N ARG A 40 16.60 10.59 2.58
CA ARG A 40 15.22 11.02 2.78
C ARG A 40 14.39 10.83 1.52
N THR A 41 14.93 11.19 0.36
CA THR A 41 14.26 10.99 -0.93
C THR A 41 13.94 9.52 -1.18
N ILE A 42 14.91 8.62 -0.97
CA ILE A 42 14.71 7.18 -1.15
C ILE A 42 13.58 6.67 -0.24
N ILE A 43 13.61 7.03 1.05
CA ILE A 43 12.59 6.60 2.02
C ILE A 43 11.21 7.13 1.61
N GLN A 44 11.11 8.42 1.25
CA GLN A 44 9.84 9.01 0.83
C GLN A 44 9.30 8.35 -0.45
N THR A 45 10.15 8.08 -1.44
CA THR A 45 9.77 7.35 -2.66
C THR A 45 9.32 5.93 -2.34
N ALA A 46 10.03 5.21 -1.47
CA ALA A 46 9.66 3.85 -1.07
C ALA A 46 8.28 3.83 -0.40
N VAL A 47 8.06 4.71 0.58
CA VAL A 47 6.77 4.85 1.28
C VAL A 47 5.65 5.20 0.32
N HIS A 48 5.90 6.12 -0.62
CA HIS A 48 4.91 6.51 -1.62
C HIS A 48 4.55 5.35 -2.57
N LYS A 49 5.52 4.52 -2.96
CA LYS A 49 5.27 3.33 -3.79
C LYS A 49 4.50 2.26 -3.01
N LEU A 50 4.93 1.97 -1.79
CA LEU A 50 4.30 0.95 -0.93
C LEU A 50 2.90 1.37 -0.48
N GLY A 51 2.67 2.65 -0.17
CA GLY A 51 1.36 3.18 0.20
C GLY A 51 0.34 3.13 -0.95
N LYS A 52 0.83 3.06 -2.20
CA LYS A 52 0.00 2.87 -3.38
C LYS A 52 -0.24 1.41 -3.74
N THR A 53 0.51 0.46 -3.17
CA THR A 53 0.35 -0.97 -3.46
C THR A 53 -1.04 -1.40 -3.01
N GLN A 54 -1.81 -1.95 -3.95
CA GLN A 54 -3.15 -2.45 -3.70
C GLN A 54 -3.21 -3.89 -4.15
N PHE A 55 -3.69 -4.77 -3.27
CA PHE A 55 -3.92 -6.19 -3.58
C PHE A 55 -2.73 -6.86 -4.28
N GLY A 56 -1.50 -6.58 -3.84
CA GLY A 56 -0.29 -7.18 -4.40
C GLY A 56 0.24 -6.58 -5.71
N CYS A 57 -0.43 -5.60 -6.31
CA CYS A 57 0.04 -4.96 -7.54
C CYS A 57 1.36 -4.19 -7.35
N PRO A 58 2.32 -4.25 -8.30
CA PRO A 58 2.27 -5.02 -9.56
C PRO A 58 2.77 -6.47 -9.44
N ALA A 59 3.28 -6.89 -8.29
CA ALA A 59 3.99 -8.17 -8.12
C ALA A 59 3.08 -9.39 -8.32
N TYR A 60 1.80 -9.29 -7.96
CA TYR A 60 0.83 -10.37 -8.09
C TYR A 60 -0.56 -9.81 -8.40
N GLN A 61 -1.12 -10.20 -9.55
CA GLN A 61 -2.44 -9.74 -9.99
C GLN A 61 -3.60 -10.53 -9.38
N GLY A 62 -3.37 -11.76 -8.90
CA GLY A 62 -4.45 -12.65 -8.44
C GLY A 62 -5.36 -12.01 -7.39
N TYR A 63 -4.81 -11.39 -6.35
CA TYR A 63 -5.62 -10.70 -5.35
C TYR A 63 -6.36 -9.47 -5.88
N CYS A 64 -5.84 -8.81 -6.92
CA CYS A 64 -6.55 -7.72 -7.58
C CYS A 64 -7.75 -8.25 -8.37
N ASP A 65 -7.59 -9.39 -9.06
CA ASP A 65 -8.69 -10.06 -9.75
C ASP A 65 -9.76 -10.55 -8.78
N ASP A 66 -9.36 -11.27 -7.72
CA ASP A 66 -10.26 -11.74 -6.67
C ASP A 66 -11.06 -10.58 -6.07
N HIS A 67 -10.38 -9.48 -5.72
CA HIS A 67 -11.03 -8.28 -5.20
C HIS A 67 -12.08 -7.74 -6.19
N CYS A 68 -11.70 -7.55 -7.46
CA CYS A 68 -12.58 -6.98 -8.47
C CYS A 68 -13.77 -7.89 -8.82
N GLN A 69 -13.55 -9.20 -8.82
CA GLN A 69 -14.61 -10.19 -8.99
C GLN A 69 -15.57 -10.19 -7.80
N ASP A 70 -15.07 -10.01 -6.57
CA ASP A 70 -15.90 -9.95 -5.38
C ASP A 70 -16.81 -8.71 -5.40
N ILE A 71 -16.24 -7.51 -5.57
CA ILE A 71 -16.97 -6.25 -5.41
C ILE A 71 -17.72 -5.77 -6.66
N LYS A 72 -17.27 -6.17 -7.86
CA LYS A 72 -17.81 -5.64 -9.13
C LYS A 72 -18.12 -6.70 -10.19
N LYS A 73 -17.77 -7.98 -9.97
CA LYS A 73 -17.92 -9.05 -10.96
C LYS A 73 -17.22 -8.71 -12.28
N GLN A 74 -16.03 -8.11 -12.17
CA GLN A 74 -15.20 -7.69 -13.28
C GLN A 74 -13.77 -8.19 -13.08
N GLU A 75 -13.04 -8.39 -14.17
CA GLU A 75 -11.61 -8.69 -14.11
C GLU A 75 -10.82 -7.55 -13.45
N GLY A 76 -9.84 -7.90 -12.64
CA GLY A 76 -8.93 -6.98 -11.99
C GLY A 76 -7.62 -6.81 -12.75
N PHE A 77 -7.21 -5.56 -12.97
CA PHE A 77 -5.98 -5.21 -13.69
C PHE A 77 -5.06 -4.34 -12.82
N CYS A 78 -3.78 -4.70 -12.77
CA CYS A 78 -2.78 -3.88 -12.11
C CYS A 78 -2.35 -2.70 -13.02
N HIS A 79 -2.58 -1.48 -12.56
CA HIS A 79 -2.07 -0.24 -13.17
C HIS A 79 -0.91 0.29 -12.31
N GLY A 80 0.29 -0.20 -12.60
CA GLY A 80 1.43 -0.03 -11.69
C GLY A 80 1.11 -0.63 -10.33
N PHE A 81 1.15 0.17 -9.27
CA PHE A 81 0.87 -0.29 -7.90
C PHE A 81 -0.63 -0.38 -7.56
N LYS A 82 -1.51 0.14 -8.42
CA LYS A 82 -2.96 0.21 -8.14
C LYS A 82 -3.71 -0.95 -8.77
N CYS A 83 -4.78 -1.40 -8.12
CA CYS A 83 -5.74 -2.34 -8.69
C CYS A 83 -6.92 -1.59 -9.34
N LYS A 84 -7.28 -1.97 -10.56
CA LYS A 84 -8.36 -1.36 -11.34
C LYS A 84 -9.30 -2.44 -11.87
N CYS A 85 -10.57 -2.39 -11.49
CA CYS A 85 -11.57 -3.33 -11.96
C CYS A 85 -12.15 -2.90 -13.30
N GLY A 86 -12.18 -3.82 -14.28
CA GLY A 86 -12.78 -3.61 -15.60
C GLY A 86 -12.06 -2.60 -16.50
N ILE A 87 -10.81 -2.23 -16.16
CA ILE A 87 -10.01 -1.28 -16.94
C ILE A 87 -8.70 -1.97 -17.31
N PRO A 88 -8.62 -2.67 -18.45
CA PRO A 88 -7.37 -3.23 -18.93
C PRO A 88 -6.34 -2.10 -19.15
N MET A 89 -5.05 -2.42 -19.06
CA MET A 89 -4.03 -1.46 -19.49
C MET A 89 -4.18 -1.26 -21.00
N GLY A 90 -4.53 -0.04 -21.41
CA GLY A 90 -4.48 0.37 -22.80
C GLY A 90 -3.02 0.51 -23.21
N PHE A 91 -2.64 -0.19 -24.28
CA PHE A 91 -1.37 0.04 -24.98
C PHE A 91 -1.60 1.11 -26.05
#